data_AF-A0A258HCT1-F1
#
_entry.id   AF-A0A258HCT1-F1
#
_cell.length_a   1.000
_cell.length_b   1.000
_cell.length_c   1.000
_cell.angle_alpha   90.00
_cell.angle_beta   90.00
_cell.angle_gamma   90.00
#
_symmetry.space_group_name_H-M   'P 1'
#
loop_
_entity.id
_entity.type
_entity.pdbx_description
1 polymer ?
#
loop_
_entity_poly.entity_id
_entity_poly.type
_entity_poly.pdbx_seq_one_letter_code
_entity_poly.pdbx_strand_id
1 'polypeptide(L)'
;MTGGHPNSLGNTVSVVDEVLADRGLLAELMACYRSEDAVVRLRVSSAVKRVAQQRPEWVAAHLDDLLGWVAQIDQASTKWTLSILFVLLDAHMTLPQRNAAIALMQANLHF
;
A
#
# COMPACT_ATOMS: atom_id res chain seq x y z
N MET A 1 -28.58 7.78 4.02
CA MET A 1 -27.73 8.93 4.43
C MET A 1 -26.41 8.31 4.84
N THR A 2 -25.29 8.47 4.14
CA THR A 2 -24.75 9.58 3.34
C THR A 2 -24.13 9.07 2.04
N GLY A 3 -24.31 9.82 0.96
CA GLY A 3 -23.86 9.47 -0.39
C GLY A 3 -22.38 9.82 -0.59
N GLY A 4 -21.51 8.82 -0.49
CA GLY A 4 -20.17 8.90 -1.05
C GLY A 4 -20.25 8.67 -2.56
N HIS A 5 -19.82 9.64 -3.36
CA HIS A 5 -19.86 9.54 -4.82
C HIS A 5 -19.14 8.26 -5.31
N PRO A 6 -19.78 7.40 -6.12
CA PRO A 6 -19.17 6.19 -6.69
C PRO A 6 -17.91 6.45 -7.53
N ASN A 7 -17.60 7.72 -7.82
CA ASN A 7 -16.53 8.18 -8.70
C ASN A 7 -15.31 8.78 -7.99
N SER A 8 -15.25 8.84 -6.65
CA SER A 8 -14.04 9.33 -5.95
C SER A 8 -12.82 8.41 -6.13
N LEU A 9 -13.03 7.14 -6.48
CA LEU A 9 -11.97 6.19 -6.85
C LEU A 9 -11.52 6.30 -8.33
N GLY A 10 -12.11 7.21 -9.12
CA GLY A 10 -11.89 7.31 -10.56
C GLY A 10 -10.54 7.89 -10.98
N ASN A 11 -9.89 8.68 -10.11
CA ASN A 11 -8.60 9.28 -10.41
C ASN A 11 -7.59 9.03 -9.28
N THR A 12 -6.74 8.01 -9.43
CA THR A 12 -5.66 7.69 -8.48
C THR A 12 -4.77 8.90 -8.16
N VAL A 13 -4.63 9.87 -9.08
CA VAL A 13 -3.87 11.10 -8.82
C VAL A 13 -4.58 12.00 -7.80
N SER A 14 -5.89 12.20 -7.91
CA SER A 14 -6.69 12.99 -6.95
C SER A 14 -6.56 12.45 -5.53
N VAL A 15 -6.67 11.13 -5.37
CA VAL A 15 -6.55 10.47 -4.06
C VAL A 15 -5.16 10.67 -3.46
N VAL A 16 -4.11 10.65 -4.28
CA VAL A 16 -2.74 10.88 -3.80
C VAL A 16 -2.58 12.31 -3.33
N ASP A 17 -3.08 13.29 -4.09
CA ASP A 17 -3.02 14.70 -3.72
C ASP A 17 -3.79 14.98 -2.43
N GLU A 18 -4.97 14.37 -2.25
CA GLU A 18 -5.76 14.44 -1.03
C GLU A 18 -5.01 13.89 0.18
N VAL A 19 -4.41 12.69 0.06
CA VAL A 19 -3.62 12.08 1.16
C VAL A 19 -2.34 12.88 1.46
N LEU A 20 -1.72 13.51 0.45
CA LEU A 20 -0.56 14.37 0.67
C LEU A 20 -0.93 15.72 1.30
N ALA A 21 -2.15 16.20 1.07
CA ALA A 21 -2.70 17.36 1.75
C ALA A 21 -3.14 17.04 3.19
N ASP A 22 -3.62 15.83 3.45
CA ASP A 22 -4.01 15.35 4.78
C ASP A 22 -3.51 13.92 5.04
N ARG A 23 -2.42 13.84 5.83
CA ARG A 23 -1.80 12.58 6.26
C ARG A 23 -2.80 11.64 6.97
N GLY A 24 -3.83 12.18 7.63
CA GLY A 24 -4.85 11.39 8.33
C GLY A 24 -5.56 10.39 7.42
N LEU A 25 -5.68 10.71 6.13
CA LEU A 25 -6.34 9.87 5.12
C LEU A 25 -5.50 8.64 4.70
N LEU A 26 -4.21 8.59 5.06
CA LEU A 26 -3.35 7.45 4.68
C LEU A 26 -3.84 6.13 5.30
N ALA A 27 -4.30 6.17 6.55
CA ALA A 27 -4.83 4.97 7.21
C ALA A 27 -6.11 4.45 6.53
N GLU A 28 -6.97 5.37 6.08
CA GLU A 28 -8.18 5.03 5.32
C GLU A 28 -7.82 4.43 3.95
N LEU A 29 -6.87 5.04 3.24
CA LEU A 29 -6.35 4.51 1.98
C LEU A 29 -5.78 3.09 2.16
N MET A 30 -4.98 2.87 3.20
CA MET A 30 -4.46 1.54 3.54
C MET A 30 -5.59 0.56 3.83
N ALA A 31 -6.63 0.95 4.57
CA ALA A 31 -7.76 0.08 4.88
C ALA A 31 -8.52 -0.40 3.62
N CYS A 32 -8.52 0.38 2.53
CA CYS A 32 -9.13 0.00 1.26
C CYS A 32 -8.50 -1.23 0.59
N TYR A 33 -7.31 -1.69 1.01
CA TYR A 33 -6.79 -3.00 0.59
C TYR A 33 -7.71 -4.17 0.98
N ARG A 34 -8.59 -4.00 1.97
CA ARG A 34 -9.60 -5.00 2.36
C ARG A 34 -10.79 -5.12 1.40
N SER A 35 -10.89 -4.22 0.41
CA SER A 35 -11.97 -4.31 -0.58
C SER A 35 -11.94 -5.66 -1.29
N GLU A 36 -13.12 -6.27 -1.49
CA GLU A 36 -13.26 -7.50 -2.28
C GLU A 36 -13.03 -7.24 -3.79
N ASP A 37 -13.22 -5.99 -4.24
CA ASP A 37 -12.97 -5.58 -5.62
C ASP A 37 -11.47 -5.46 -5.92
N ALA A 38 -10.98 -6.33 -6.79
CA ALA A 38 -9.58 -6.37 -7.22
C ALA A 38 -9.12 -5.07 -7.91
N VAL A 39 -10.01 -4.35 -8.59
CA VAL A 39 -9.70 -3.06 -9.23
C VAL A 39 -9.48 -1.99 -8.16
N VAL A 40 -10.26 -2.02 -7.07
CA VAL A 40 -10.03 -1.13 -5.92
C VAL A 40 -8.65 -1.41 -5.32
N ARG A 41 -8.30 -2.68 -5.05
CA ARG A 41 -6.98 -3.02 -4.49
C ARG A 41 -5.82 -2.62 -5.41
N LEU A 42 -5.99 -2.72 -6.72
CA LEU A 42 -5.02 -2.23 -7.71
C LEU A 42 -4.83 -0.71 -7.59
N ARG A 43 -5.93 0.06 -7.48
CA ARG A 43 -5.88 1.52 -7.35
C ARG A 43 -5.28 1.96 -6.02
N VAL A 44 -5.63 1.29 -4.93
CA VAL A 44 -5.03 1.51 -3.61
C VAL A 44 -3.52 1.29 -3.68
N SER A 45 -3.08 0.17 -4.27
CA SER A 45 -1.65 -0.12 -4.48
C SER A 45 -0.94 0.99 -5.27
N SER A 46 -1.60 1.45 -6.33
CA SER A 46 -1.11 2.52 -7.19
C SER A 46 -0.98 3.86 -6.44
N ALA A 47 -1.92 4.18 -5.54
CA ALA A 47 -1.91 5.39 -4.72
C ALA A 47 -0.86 5.30 -3.60
N VAL A 48 -0.85 4.23 -2.80
CA VAL A 48 0.11 4.01 -1.71
C VAL A 48 1.55 4.08 -2.21
N LYS A 49 1.84 3.48 -3.36
CA LYS A 49 3.15 3.61 -4.02
C LYS A 49 3.53 5.07 -4.29
N ARG A 50 2.62 5.88 -4.82
CA ARG A 50 2.89 7.30 -5.14
C ARG A 50 3.05 8.15 -3.89
N VAL A 51 2.32 7.85 -2.82
CA VAL A 51 2.54 8.47 -1.51
C VAL A 51 3.92 8.09 -0.98
N ALA A 52 4.30 6.81 -1.02
CA ALA A 52 5.62 6.33 -0.57
C ALA A 52 6.79 6.97 -1.36
N GLN A 53 6.61 7.23 -2.66
CA GLN A 53 7.61 7.93 -3.49
C GLN A 53 7.86 9.38 -3.04
N GLN A 54 6.89 10.02 -2.38
CA GLN A 54 6.96 11.42 -1.98
C GLN A 54 7.17 11.60 -0.46
N ARG A 55 6.62 10.70 0.35
CA ARG A 55 6.63 10.69 1.82
C ARG A 55 6.83 9.24 2.30
N PRO A 56 8.01 8.64 2.07
CA PRO A 56 8.29 7.25 2.46
C PRO A 56 8.10 7.03 3.96
N GLU A 57 8.44 8.01 4.79
CA GLU A 57 8.31 7.95 6.25
C GLU A 57 6.85 7.85 6.72
N TRP A 58 5.87 8.31 5.92
CA TRP A 58 4.46 8.15 6.25
C TRP A 58 3.99 6.72 6.02
N VAL A 59 4.38 6.13 4.89
CA VAL A 59 4.03 4.74 4.55
C VAL A 59 4.82 3.76 5.39
N ALA A 60 6.04 4.10 5.80
CA ALA A 60 6.86 3.29 6.71
C ALA A 60 6.18 3.06 8.08
N ALA A 61 5.35 3.99 8.54
CA ALA A 61 4.56 3.82 9.76
C ALA A 61 3.55 2.65 9.68
N HIS A 62 3.32 2.10 8.48
CA HIS A 62 2.45 0.96 8.20
C HIS A 62 3.25 -0.29 7.76
N LEU A 63 4.56 -0.36 8.03
CA LEU A 63 5.38 -1.53 7.64
C LEU A 63 4.84 -2.85 8.17
N ASP A 64 4.34 -2.87 9.41
CA ASP A 64 3.78 -4.09 10.02
C ASP A 64 2.47 -4.52 9.33
N ASP A 65 1.65 -3.57 8.86
CA ASP A 65 0.47 -3.86 8.04
C ASP A 65 0.88 -4.44 6.67
N LEU A 66 1.89 -3.83 6.04
CA LEU A 66 2.41 -4.23 4.72
C LEU A 66 3.03 -5.64 4.76
N LEU A 67 3.80 -5.96 5.80
CA LEU A 67 4.41 -7.27 6.02
C LEU A 67 3.43 -8.31 6.55
N GLY A 68 2.38 -7.86 7.25
CA GLY A 68 1.36 -8.71 7.85
C GLY A 68 0.21 -8.99 6.89
N TRP A 69 -0.92 -8.32 7.11
CA TRP A 69 -2.18 -8.68 6.46
C TRP A 69 -2.24 -8.26 4.98
N VAL A 70 -1.56 -7.19 4.55
CA VAL A 70 -1.54 -6.80 3.13
C VAL A 70 -0.77 -7.83 2.31
N ALA A 71 0.30 -8.41 2.87
CA ALA A 71 1.07 -9.49 2.25
C ALA A 71 0.26 -10.76 1.98
N GLN A 72 -0.83 -10.99 2.73
CA GLN A 72 -1.72 -12.15 2.54
C GLN A 72 -2.68 -12.00 1.35
N ILE A 73 -2.75 -10.80 0.73
CA ILE A 73 -3.63 -10.57 -0.41
C ILE A 73 -3.05 -11.25 -1.65
N ASP A 74 -3.73 -12.30 -2.10
CA ASP A 74 -3.36 -13.03 -3.32
C ASP A 74 -3.79 -12.29 -4.59
N GLN A 75 -3.10 -11.20 -4.88
CA GLN A 75 -3.27 -10.44 -6.11
C GLN A 75 -1.91 -9.98 -6.63
N ALA A 76 -1.63 -10.26 -7.90
CA ALA A 76 -0.35 -9.95 -8.53
C ALA A 76 0.06 -8.48 -8.39
N SER A 77 -0.88 -7.54 -8.53
CA SER A 77 -0.59 -6.11 -8.37
C SER A 77 -0.21 -5.72 -6.95
N THR A 78 -0.80 -6.37 -5.94
CA THR A 78 -0.46 -6.13 -4.53
C THR A 78 0.96 -6.64 -4.25
N LYS A 79 1.25 -7.88 -4.66
CA LYS A 79 2.58 -8.51 -4.53
C LYS A 79 3.67 -7.69 -5.22
N TRP A 80 3.43 -7.24 -6.44
CA TRP A 80 4.33 -6.36 -7.19
C TRP A 80 4.51 -5.00 -6.51
N THR A 81 3.46 -4.44 -5.92
CA THR A 81 3.58 -3.15 -5.25
C THR A 81 4.37 -3.27 -3.95
N LEU A 82 4.20 -4.36 -3.19
CA LEU A 82 4.99 -4.62 -1.98
C LEU A 82 6.50 -4.70 -2.28
N SER A 83 6.90 -5.31 -3.39
CA SER A 83 8.33 -5.34 -3.77
C SER A 83 8.90 -3.93 -3.97
N ILE A 84 8.15 -3.04 -4.63
CA ILE A 84 8.54 -1.65 -4.81
C ILE A 84 8.57 -0.91 -3.47
N LEU A 85 7.53 -1.06 -2.65
CA LEU A 85 7.44 -0.41 -1.35
C LEU A 85 8.61 -0.82 -0.46
N PHE A 86 8.98 -2.09 -0.41
CA PHE A 86 10.09 -2.52 0.43
C PHE A 86 11.44 -1.97 -0.01
N VAL A 87 11.64 -1.70 -1.30
CA VAL A 87 12.81 -0.96 -1.78
C VAL A 87 12.75 0.51 -1.35
N LEU A 88 11.61 1.17 -1.51
CA LEU A 88 11.43 2.58 -1.14
C LEU A 88 11.55 2.81 0.38
N LEU A 89 11.17 1.82 1.18
CA LEU A 89 11.10 1.91 2.64
C LEU A 89 12.30 1.26 3.35
N ASP A 90 13.29 0.73 2.63
CA ASP A 90 14.43 -0.03 3.20
C ASP A 90 15.14 0.75 4.33
N ALA A 91 15.37 2.05 4.13
CA ALA A 91 16.00 2.93 5.13
C ALA A 91 15.18 3.12 6.42
N HIS A 92 13.89 2.79 6.40
CA HIS A 92 12.97 2.89 7.54
C HIS A 92 12.70 1.54 8.20
N MET A 93 13.23 0.44 7.66
CA MET A 93 13.01 -0.88 8.24
C MET A 93 13.98 -1.15 9.38
N THR A 94 13.47 -1.80 10.42
CA THR A 94 14.31 -2.55 11.35
C THR A 94 14.89 -3.80 10.67
N LEU A 95 15.96 -4.37 11.23
CA LEU A 95 16.54 -5.61 10.71
C LEU A 95 15.52 -6.76 10.64
N PRO A 96 14.65 -7.01 11.64
CA PRO A 96 13.58 -8.00 11.54
C PRO A 96 12.61 -7.75 10.39
N GLN A 97 12.15 -6.49 10.21
CA GLN A 97 11.23 -6.13 9.12
C GLN A 97 11.89 -6.35 7.75
N ARG A 98 13.17 -5.99 7.61
CA ARG A 98 13.93 -6.21 6.38
C ARG A 98 14.07 -7.69 6.04
N ASN A 99 14.37 -8.53 7.04
CA ASN A 99 14.45 -9.98 6.86
C ASN A 99 13.08 -10.56 6.46
N ALA A 100 11.99 -10.09 7.07
CA ALA A 100 10.64 -10.51 6.71
C ALA A 100 10.26 -10.09 5.28
N ALA A 101 10.61 -8.87 4.86
CA ALA A 101 10.42 -8.39 3.49
C ALA A 101 11.13 -9.28 2.47
N ILE A 102 12.40 -9.62 2.72
CA ILE A 102 13.19 -10.51 1.86
C ILE A 102 12.54 -11.89 1.77
N ALA A 103 12.20 -12.48 2.92
CA ALA A 103 11.57 -13.81 2.96
C ALA A 103 10.24 -13.83 2.20
N LEU A 104 9.42 -12.78 2.33
CA LEU A 104 8.18 -12.64 1.56
C LEU A 104 8.45 -12.57 0.05
N MET A 105 9.45 -11.78 -0.37
CA MET A 105 9.79 -11.66 -1.80
C MET A 105 10.33 -12.96 -2.38
N GLN A 106 11.06 -13.76 -1.60
CA GLN A 106 11.51 -15.09 -2.00
C GLN A 106 10.35 -16.08 -2.09
N ALA A 107 9.43 -16.08 -1.12
CA ALA A 107 8.23 -16.92 -1.14
C ALA A 107 7.37 -16.67 -2.40
N ASN A 108 7.37 -15.43 -2.89
CA ASN A 108 6.70 -15.03 -4.12
C ASN A 108 7.31 -15.62 -5.41
N LEU A 109 8.40 -16.40 -5.35
CA LEU A 109 8.95 -17.11 -6.50
C LEU A 109 8.47 -18.56 -6.59
N HIS A 110 7.78 -19.04 -5.56
CA HIS A 110 7.31 -20.43 -5.44
C HIS A 110 5.80 -20.57 -5.72
N PHE A 111 5.22 -19.60 -6.45
CA PHE A 111 3.82 -19.61 -6.86
C PHE A 111 3.50 -20.72 -7.86
#